data_AF-A0A1F8MA76-F1
#
_entry.id   AF-A0A1F8MA76-F1
#
_cell.length_a   1.000
_cell.length_b   1.000
_cell.length_c   1.000
_cell.angle_alpha   90.00
_cell.angle_beta   90.00
_cell.angle_gamma   90.00
#
_symmetry.space_group_name_H-M   'P 1'
#
loop_
_entity.id
_entity.type
_entity.pdbx_description
1 polymer ?
#
loop_
_entity_poly.entity_id
_entity_poly.type
_entity_poly.pdbx_seq_one_letter_code
_entity_poly.pdbx_strand_id
1 'polypeptide(L)'
;MRGVGIFLIVAALIAGLVGYVSPSQNLEIRTWYDLDAIRNNLDGNYILMNDLDSNTPGYEQLAGPTANGGKGWQPIGTFLPRTESAPTAFNGTCDGQGYEIRDALINRPDEPVVGLFSEVGLGGIIKNLGVAHTYVNFGVTETGPTSAYRCAGGLVGENYGTVDNCYFDGGVGEKSSAGCLVGRNYGAVKNSFSSGQVRGTGSIGGLVGDNGGLVSNCYSTSYVEFSTGGTGGGLVGRNIGGTVMCSYSTGSVHGGNVGGGLVAVNNGSVSRCYATGGVFGKNISSGGLVGLNNGSVSDSYSTGGVSGNSFVGGLVGLNDGSVSNSYSAGSVTGNSFVGGLVGENEGGAVTESFWDTETSGQAASAGGTGKTTAEMQAITTFPGTAWNITPVTPNHPDYSCIWNIVDTATYPFLSWFLGCHEGHTSPTQTTTETTPLGYLQLTVSPAQVCVAAGEQIKIRCYIYCLINTIVDINSVDVVLFDSHDAILRQRRMTMNSPWSAYTICAIVGDEAYYRMKVNFAIRGDGKYSEYGAYSFPIVVKT
;
A
#
# COMPACT_ATOMS: atom_id res chain seq x y z
N MET A 1 -48.65 -31.47 50.59
CA MET A 1 -48.12 -32.36 49.54
C MET A 1 -48.90 -32.13 48.25
N ARG A 2 -48.19 -31.81 47.16
CA ARG A 2 -48.61 -31.70 45.74
C ARG A 2 -49.61 -30.56 45.43
N GLY A 3 -49.44 -29.63 44.50
CA GLY A 3 -48.45 -29.36 43.45
C GLY A 3 -49.14 -28.71 42.23
N VAL A 4 -48.59 -27.58 41.75
CA VAL A 4 -48.55 -27.06 40.34
C VAL A 4 -49.79 -26.38 39.70
N GLY A 5 -49.56 -25.20 39.08
CA GLY A 5 -50.34 -24.62 37.95
C GLY A 5 -50.67 -23.11 38.08
N ILE A 6 -49.80 -22.17 37.68
CA ILE A 6 -49.72 -21.47 36.36
C ILE A 6 -50.54 -20.15 36.25
N PHE A 7 -49.78 -19.07 36.05
CA PHE A 7 -49.98 -17.81 35.28
C PHE A 7 -51.26 -16.96 35.45
N LEU A 8 -51.17 -15.73 35.97
CA LEU A 8 -50.60 -14.47 35.45
C LEU A 8 -51.60 -13.63 34.64
N ILE A 9 -51.78 -12.42 35.18
CA ILE A 9 -52.76 -11.39 34.91
C ILE A 9 -52.47 -10.68 33.58
N VAL A 10 -53.53 -10.45 32.82
CA VAL A 10 -53.61 -9.51 31.69
C VAL A 10 -53.46 -8.08 32.21
N ALA A 11 -52.44 -7.34 31.76
CA ALA A 11 -52.49 -5.90 31.47
C ALA A 11 -51.09 -5.32 31.17
N ALA A 12 -50.76 -5.12 29.90
CA ALA A 12 -49.84 -4.08 29.45
C ALA A 12 -50.05 -3.83 27.95
N LEU A 13 -51.09 -3.07 27.62
CA LEU A 13 -51.22 -2.40 26.33
C LEU A 13 -50.96 -0.90 26.57
N ILE A 14 -50.08 -0.33 25.74
CA ILE A 14 -49.91 1.11 25.49
C ILE A 14 -49.13 1.91 26.57
N ALA A 15 -47.81 1.75 26.60
CA ALA A 15 -46.86 2.82 26.94
C ALA A 15 -45.44 2.40 26.49
N GLY A 16 -45.06 2.81 25.29
CA GLY A 16 -43.72 2.54 24.74
C GLY A 16 -43.55 3.04 23.31
N LEU A 17 -44.22 4.15 22.96
CA LEU A 17 -44.14 4.81 21.67
C LEU A 17 -43.10 5.94 21.70
N VAL A 18 -41.85 5.57 22.02
CA VAL A 18 -40.64 6.26 21.56
C VAL A 18 -39.66 5.13 21.37
N GLY A 19 -39.45 4.71 20.11
CA GLY A 19 -38.46 3.69 19.79
C GLY A 19 -37.10 4.15 20.28
N TYR A 20 -36.68 3.61 21.42
CA TYR A 20 -35.27 3.54 21.75
C TYR A 20 -34.68 2.58 20.72
N VAL A 21 -34.17 3.14 19.62
CA VAL A 21 -33.34 2.37 18.69
C VAL A 21 -32.15 1.94 19.55
N SER A 22 -32.08 0.66 19.90
CA SER A 22 -30.85 0.13 20.47
C SER A 22 -29.74 0.51 19.49
N PRO A 23 -28.61 1.10 19.92
CA PRO A 23 -27.48 1.26 19.02
C PRO A 23 -27.24 -0.12 18.40
N SER A 24 -27.19 -0.17 17.07
CA SER A 24 -27.01 -1.41 16.30
C SER A 24 -25.94 -2.25 16.98
N GLN A 25 -26.33 -3.38 17.58
CA GLN A 25 -25.38 -4.21 18.32
C GLN A 25 -24.32 -4.69 17.34
N ASN A 26 -23.05 -4.41 17.62
CA ASN A 26 -21.95 -4.93 16.83
C ASN A 26 -21.99 -6.46 16.91
N LEU A 27 -21.98 -7.11 15.75
CA LEU A 27 -21.90 -8.56 15.61
C LEU A 27 -20.42 -8.97 15.65
N GLU A 28 -20.08 -9.84 16.59
CA GLU A 28 -18.71 -10.30 16.79
C GLU A 28 -18.33 -11.38 15.76
N ILE A 29 -17.14 -11.23 15.17
CA ILE A 29 -16.53 -12.24 14.29
C ILE A 29 -15.40 -12.93 15.07
N ARG A 30 -15.55 -14.22 15.33
CA ARG A 30 -14.57 -15.05 16.04
C ARG A 30 -14.06 -16.22 15.20
N THR A 31 -14.87 -16.65 14.24
CA THR A 31 -14.63 -17.81 13.39
C THR A 31 -14.87 -17.50 11.91
N TRP A 32 -14.44 -18.40 11.02
CA TRP A 32 -14.74 -18.27 9.60
C TRP A 32 -16.25 -18.38 9.32
N TYR A 33 -17.00 -19.10 10.15
CA TYR A 33 -18.46 -19.17 10.05
C TYR A 33 -19.12 -17.82 10.34
N ASP A 34 -18.61 -17.06 11.32
CA ASP A 34 -19.13 -15.73 11.64
C ASP A 34 -18.84 -14.75 10.50
N LEU A 35 -17.63 -14.82 9.91
CA LEU A 35 -17.27 -14.01 8.75
C LEU A 35 -18.15 -14.35 7.54
N ASP A 36 -18.43 -15.62 7.29
CA ASP A 36 -19.31 -16.05 6.21
C ASP A 36 -20.77 -15.62 6.42
N ALA A 37 -21.22 -15.58 7.68
CA ALA A 37 -22.58 -15.18 8.04
C ALA A 37 -22.91 -13.72 7.68
N ILE A 38 -21.91 -12.85 7.45
CA ILE A 38 -22.09 -11.46 6.97
C ILE A 38 -22.98 -11.42 5.71
N ARG A 39 -22.89 -12.44 4.85
CA ARG A 39 -23.70 -12.56 3.62
C ARG A 39 -25.21 -12.48 3.86
N ASN A 40 -25.65 -12.89 5.04
CA ASN A 40 -27.05 -12.93 5.40
C ASN A 40 -27.58 -11.56 5.86
N ASN A 41 -26.69 -10.60 6.14
CA ASN A 41 -27.04 -9.23 6.52
C ASN A 41 -25.94 -8.24 6.10
N LEU A 42 -25.97 -7.83 4.84
CA LEU A 42 -24.93 -6.98 4.25
C LEU A 42 -24.92 -5.53 4.76
N ASP A 43 -25.93 -5.12 5.53
CA ASP A 43 -26.05 -3.79 6.16
C ASP A 43 -25.64 -3.80 7.65
N GLY A 44 -25.20 -4.94 8.18
CA GLY A 44 -24.83 -5.11 9.59
C GLY A 44 -23.54 -4.40 10.01
N ASN A 45 -23.34 -4.25 11.32
CA ASN A 45 -22.10 -3.75 11.91
C ASN A 45 -21.34 -4.90 12.55
N TYR A 46 -20.11 -5.12 12.11
CA TYR A 46 -19.31 -6.29 12.43
C TYR A 46 -17.95 -5.88 13.00
N ILE A 47 -17.51 -6.59 14.04
CA ILE A 47 -16.21 -6.36 14.67
C ILE A 47 -15.43 -7.67 14.80
N LEU A 48 -14.16 -7.68 14.39
CA LEU A 48 -13.28 -8.83 14.63
C LEU A 48 -12.87 -8.85 16.10
N MET A 49 -12.88 -10.05 16.70
CA MET A 49 -12.48 -10.25 18.10
C MET A 49 -11.16 -11.00 18.25
N ASN A 50 -10.62 -11.51 17.14
CA ASN A 50 -9.35 -12.23 17.04
C ASN A 50 -8.91 -12.33 15.57
N ASP A 51 -7.65 -12.71 15.36
CA ASP A 51 -7.16 -13.12 14.04
C ASP A 51 -7.94 -14.37 13.57
N LEU A 52 -8.27 -14.43 12.28
CA LEU A 52 -8.79 -15.62 11.63
C LEU A 52 -7.67 -16.23 10.78
N ASP A 53 -7.29 -17.47 11.06
CA ASP A 53 -6.23 -18.18 10.32
C ASP A 53 -6.63 -19.64 10.01
N SER A 54 -5.66 -20.43 9.55
CA SER A 54 -5.84 -21.85 9.22
C SER A 54 -6.25 -22.75 10.38
N ASN A 55 -6.08 -22.31 11.63
CA ASN A 55 -6.48 -23.03 12.85
C ASN A 55 -7.83 -22.57 13.38
N THR A 56 -8.36 -21.46 12.90
CA THR A 56 -9.66 -20.92 13.33
C THR A 56 -10.81 -21.81 12.81
N PRO A 57 -11.83 -22.12 13.63
CA PRO A 57 -12.96 -22.94 13.20
C PRO A 57 -13.60 -22.45 11.89
N GLY A 58 -13.88 -23.40 10.98
CA GLY A 58 -14.49 -23.16 9.67
C GLY A 58 -13.52 -22.96 8.51
N TYR A 59 -12.21 -22.88 8.76
CA TYR A 59 -11.20 -22.65 7.71
C TYR A 59 -11.29 -23.65 6.56
N GLU A 60 -11.21 -24.95 6.85
CA GLU A 60 -11.19 -26.02 5.83
C GLU A 60 -12.47 -26.06 4.97
N GLN A 61 -13.60 -25.62 5.53
CA GLN A 61 -14.90 -25.60 4.86
C GLN A 61 -15.09 -24.36 4.00
N LEU A 62 -14.52 -23.22 4.41
CA LEU A 62 -14.86 -21.91 3.86
C LEU A 62 -13.71 -21.20 3.14
N ALA A 63 -12.46 -21.34 3.60
CA ALA A 63 -11.34 -20.50 3.13
C ALA A 63 -10.10 -21.28 2.68
N GLY A 64 -9.94 -22.53 3.12
CA GLY A 64 -8.80 -23.36 2.80
C GLY A 64 -8.77 -23.88 1.35
N PRO A 65 -7.68 -24.53 0.93
CA PRO A 65 -7.47 -24.95 -0.46
C PRO A 65 -8.51 -25.94 -1.01
N THR A 66 -9.19 -26.71 -0.15
CA THR A 66 -10.23 -27.66 -0.55
C THR A 66 -11.64 -27.10 -0.41
N ALA A 67 -11.81 -25.95 0.24
CA ALA A 67 -13.11 -25.31 0.44
C ALA A 67 -13.77 -24.97 -0.90
N ASN A 68 -15.11 -25.01 -0.92
CA ASN A 68 -15.93 -24.65 -2.08
C ASN A 68 -15.50 -25.35 -3.40
N GLY A 69 -15.11 -26.63 -3.30
CA GLY A 69 -14.68 -27.42 -4.46
C GLY A 69 -13.31 -26.99 -5.02
N GLY A 70 -12.40 -26.53 -4.15
CA GLY A 70 -11.07 -26.07 -4.55
C GLY A 70 -10.99 -24.58 -4.91
N LYS A 71 -12.09 -23.85 -4.73
CA LYS A 71 -12.18 -22.40 -5.00
C LYS A 71 -11.82 -21.54 -3.80
N GLY A 72 -11.73 -22.13 -2.60
CA GLY A 72 -11.46 -21.40 -1.38
C GLY A 72 -12.61 -20.45 -1.01
N TRP A 73 -12.27 -19.31 -0.40
CA TRP A 73 -13.22 -18.30 0.06
C TRP A 73 -14.15 -17.81 -1.06
N GLN A 74 -15.43 -17.67 -0.72
CA GLN A 74 -16.42 -17.01 -1.56
C GLN A 74 -16.37 -15.51 -1.25
N PRO A 75 -16.24 -14.58 -2.20
CA PRO A 75 -16.24 -13.13 -1.90
C PRO A 75 -17.53 -12.63 -1.25
N ILE A 76 -17.49 -11.80 -0.20
CA ILE A 76 -18.67 -11.17 0.45
C ILE A 76 -19.32 -10.14 -0.47
N GLY A 77 -20.65 -10.16 -0.55
CA GLY A 77 -21.41 -9.41 -1.53
C GLY A 77 -21.33 -10.05 -2.92
N THR A 78 -22.30 -9.75 -3.78
CA THR A 78 -22.32 -10.26 -5.15
C THR A 78 -22.37 -9.11 -6.13
N PHE A 79 -21.47 -9.15 -7.11
CA PHE A 79 -21.55 -8.33 -8.31
C PHE A 79 -22.63 -8.91 -9.24
N LEU A 80 -23.70 -8.14 -9.50
CA LEU A 80 -24.68 -8.44 -10.55
C LEU A 80 -24.54 -7.41 -11.67
N PRO A 81 -24.62 -7.81 -12.96
CA PRO A 81 -24.70 -6.85 -14.06
C PRO A 81 -25.89 -5.91 -13.82
N ARG A 82 -25.70 -4.59 -14.05
CA ARG A 82 -26.64 -3.49 -13.72
C ARG A 82 -28.03 -3.55 -14.37
N THR A 83 -28.40 -4.67 -14.97
CA THR A 83 -29.73 -4.97 -15.52
C THR A 83 -30.65 -5.69 -14.54
N GLU A 84 -30.15 -6.14 -13.38
CA GLU A 84 -30.97 -6.79 -12.34
C GLU A 84 -31.26 -5.86 -11.15
N SER A 85 -32.47 -5.99 -10.60
CA SER A 85 -33.04 -5.10 -9.60
C SER A 85 -32.60 -5.40 -8.16
N ALA A 86 -31.29 -5.44 -7.89
CA ALA A 86 -30.67 -5.11 -6.59
C ALA A 86 -29.14 -5.29 -6.65
N PRO A 87 -28.30 -4.30 -6.27
CA PRO A 87 -26.91 -4.57 -5.90
C PRO A 87 -26.89 -5.29 -4.54
N THR A 88 -26.32 -6.49 -4.48
CA THR A 88 -26.07 -7.22 -3.21
C THR A 88 -24.71 -6.84 -2.61
N ALA A 89 -24.38 -5.55 -2.61
CA ALA A 89 -23.11 -5.03 -2.11
C ALA A 89 -23.09 -4.98 -0.58
N PHE A 90 -21.91 -5.05 0.02
CA PHE A 90 -21.73 -4.80 1.44
C PHE A 90 -21.90 -3.31 1.74
N ASN A 91 -22.94 -2.94 2.50
CA ASN A 91 -23.26 -1.56 2.91
C ASN A 91 -23.13 -1.32 4.42
N GLY A 92 -22.76 -2.36 5.18
CA GLY A 92 -22.53 -2.32 6.60
C GLY A 92 -21.13 -1.81 6.98
N THR A 93 -20.77 -1.97 8.25
CA THR A 93 -19.42 -1.69 8.75
C THR A 93 -18.71 -2.98 9.12
N CYS A 94 -17.47 -3.18 8.66
CA CYS A 94 -16.57 -4.23 9.10
C CYS A 94 -15.34 -3.57 9.74
N ASP A 95 -15.23 -3.64 11.07
CA ASP A 95 -14.08 -3.13 11.82
C ASP A 95 -13.17 -4.29 12.24
N GLY A 96 -11.97 -4.33 11.69
CA GLY A 96 -10.97 -5.34 12.03
C GLY A 96 -10.36 -5.14 13.42
N GLN A 97 -10.52 -3.97 14.06
CA GLN A 97 -9.90 -3.64 15.35
C GLN A 97 -8.37 -3.91 15.42
N GLY A 98 -7.69 -3.92 14.26
CA GLY A 98 -6.27 -4.26 14.14
C GLY A 98 -5.96 -5.76 14.02
N TYR A 99 -6.96 -6.63 14.01
CA TYR A 99 -6.82 -8.07 13.73
C TYR A 99 -6.70 -8.37 12.24
N GLU A 100 -6.23 -9.58 11.94
CA GLU A 100 -5.98 -10.06 10.59
C GLU A 100 -6.87 -11.23 10.18
N ILE A 101 -7.21 -11.27 8.90
CA ILE A 101 -7.71 -12.46 8.21
C ILE A 101 -6.57 -13.04 7.38
N ARG A 102 -6.23 -14.30 7.61
CA ARG A 102 -4.98 -14.90 7.14
C ARG A 102 -5.19 -16.20 6.38
N ASP A 103 -4.22 -16.51 5.53
CA ASP A 103 -4.05 -17.81 4.85
C ASP A 103 -5.23 -18.22 3.95
N ALA A 104 -6.08 -17.27 3.54
CA ALA A 104 -7.22 -17.56 2.67
C ALA A 104 -6.73 -17.86 1.24
N LEU A 105 -7.35 -18.86 0.61
CA LEU A 105 -7.31 -19.02 -0.84
C LEU A 105 -8.57 -18.37 -1.42
N ILE A 106 -8.42 -17.50 -2.42
CA ILE A 106 -9.54 -17.03 -3.25
C ILE A 106 -9.22 -17.40 -4.70
N ASN A 107 -9.70 -18.55 -5.16
CA ASN A 107 -9.43 -19.05 -6.50
C ASN A 107 -10.70 -19.00 -7.37
N ARG A 108 -10.98 -17.80 -7.90
CA ARG A 108 -12.22 -17.46 -8.62
C ARG A 108 -11.93 -16.97 -10.05
N PRO A 109 -11.30 -17.80 -10.90
CA PRO A 109 -10.94 -17.38 -12.26
C PRO A 109 -12.18 -16.94 -13.06
N ASP A 110 -13.29 -17.66 -12.91
CA ASP A 110 -14.50 -17.42 -13.72
C ASP A 110 -15.37 -16.25 -13.24
N GLU A 111 -15.08 -15.66 -12.08
CA GLU A 111 -15.88 -14.60 -11.49
C GLU A 111 -15.40 -13.20 -11.96
N PRO A 112 -16.31 -12.25 -12.23
CA PRO A 112 -15.93 -10.94 -12.76
C PRO A 112 -15.25 -10.05 -11.72
N VAL A 113 -15.69 -10.10 -10.47
CA VAL A 113 -15.20 -9.22 -9.41
C VAL A 113 -14.79 -10.07 -8.23
N VAL A 114 -13.53 -10.00 -7.82
CA VAL A 114 -12.95 -10.91 -6.84
C VAL A 114 -12.22 -10.15 -5.74
N GLY A 115 -12.45 -10.57 -4.50
CA GLY A 115 -11.74 -10.14 -3.30
C GLY A 115 -12.30 -10.81 -2.06
N LEU A 116 -11.80 -10.48 -0.86
CA LEU A 116 -12.47 -10.91 0.37
C LEU A 116 -13.93 -10.41 0.39
N PHE A 117 -14.11 -9.16 -0.03
CA PHE A 117 -15.38 -8.56 -0.43
C PHE A 117 -15.37 -8.39 -1.94
N SER A 118 -16.42 -8.88 -2.62
CA SER A 118 -16.64 -8.61 -4.04
C SER A 118 -16.91 -7.13 -4.25
N GLU A 119 -17.91 -6.58 -3.56
CA GLU A 119 -18.35 -5.20 -3.74
C GLU A 119 -18.70 -4.55 -2.41
N VAL A 120 -18.15 -3.36 -2.17
CA VAL A 120 -18.50 -2.48 -1.06
C VAL A 120 -19.32 -1.33 -1.62
N GLY A 121 -20.58 -1.22 -1.18
CA GLY A 121 -21.51 -0.20 -1.64
C GLY A 121 -21.28 1.17 -1.00
N LEU A 122 -22.07 2.17 -1.38
CA LEU A 122 -21.90 3.56 -0.92
C LEU A 122 -21.96 3.74 0.61
N GLY A 123 -22.71 2.87 1.31
CA GLY A 123 -22.79 2.89 2.77
C GLY A 123 -21.69 2.06 3.45
N GLY A 124 -21.00 1.21 2.68
CA GLY A 124 -20.07 0.22 3.20
C GLY A 124 -18.78 0.83 3.74
N ILE A 125 -18.36 0.37 4.91
CA ILE A 125 -17.13 0.79 5.57
C ILE A 125 -16.33 -0.45 5.96
N ILE A 126 -15.09 -0.56 5.48
CA ILE A 126 -14.12 -1.54 5.96
C ILE A 126 -12.98 -0.76 6.60
N LYS A 127 -12.68 -1.03 7.87
CA LYS A 127 -11.61 -0.33 8.58
C LYS A 127 -10.80 -1.20 9.51
N ASN A 128 -9.57 -0.77 9.79
CA ASN A 128 -8.66 -1.40 10.76
C ASN A 128 -8.43 -2.90 10.53
N LEU A 129 -8.42 -3.34 9.26
CA LEU A 129 -8.40 -4.76 8.90
C LEU A 129 -7.17 -5.10 8.06
N GLY A 130 -6.43 -6.11 8.50
CA GLY A 130 -5.37 -6.73 7.71
C GLY A 130 -5.83 -8.00 7.00
N VAL A 131 -5.44 -8.18 5.75
CA VAL A 131 -5.57 -9.45 5.03
C VAL A 131 -4.16 -9.92 4.66
N ALA A 132 -3.70 -11.02 5.23
CA ALA A 132 -2.30 -11.44 5.11
C ALA A 132 -2.15 -12.89 4.65
N HIS A 133 -1.04 -13.21 3.98
CA HIS A 133 -0.75 -14.55 3.46
C HIS A 133 -1.87 -15.11 2.56
N THR A 134 -2.60 -14.23 1.89
CA THR A 134 -3.74 -14.59 1.05
C THR A 134 -3.32 -14.61 -0.41
N TYR A 135 -3.79 -15.60 -1.17
CA TYR A 135 -3.62 -15.64 -2.62
C TYR A 135 -4.96 -15.48 -3.32
N VAL A 136 -5.04 -14.47 -4.19
CA VAL A 136 -6.21 -14.19 -5.02
C VAL A 136 -5.89 -14.52 -6.47
N ASN A 137 -6.50 -15.58 -6.97
CA ASN A 137 -6.51 -15.92 -8.37
C ASN A 137 -7.84 -15.51 -9.01
N PHE A 138 -7.75 -14.76 -10.10
CA PHE A 138 -8.90 -14.28 -10.86
C PHE A 138 -8.56 -14.25 -12.36
N GLY A 139 -9.56 -14.39 -13.23
CA GLY A 139 -9.38 -14.24 -14.66
C GLY A 139 -10.07 -15.28 -15.53
N VAL A 140 -10.67 -14.83 -16.63
CA VAL A 140 -11.15 -15.70 -17.71
C VAL A 140 -10.41 -15.45 -19.03
N THR A 141 -10.38 -16.49 -19.85
CA THR A 141 -10.29 -16.45 -21.31
C THR A 141 -11.42 -15.58 -21.90
N GLU A 142 -11.08 -14.64 -22.79
CA GLU A 142 -12.05 -13.71 -23.38
C GLU A 142 -13.19 -14.40 -24.15
N THR A 143 -14.43 -13.97 -23.90
CA THR A 143 -15.37 -13.33 -24.86
C THR A 143 -16.77 -13.30 -24.24
N GLY A 144 -17.28 -12.10 -23.93
CA GLY A 144 -18.63 -11.92 -23.39
C GLY A 144 -18.91 -10.47 -22.99
N PRO A 145 -20.19 -10.04 -22.89
CA PRO A 145 -20.60 -8.65 -22.67
C PRO A 145 -20.17 -8.05 -21.32
N THR A 146 -19.63 -8.86 -20.40
CA THR A 146 -19.16 -8.45 -19.07
C THR A 146 -17.64 -8.19 -18.97
N SER A 147 -16.92 -8.21 -20.10
CA SER A 147 -15.46 -7.95 -20.14
C SER A 147 -15.04 -6.59 -19.57
N ALA A 148 -15.94 -5.60 -19.56
CA ALA A 148 -15.68 -4.27 -19.02
C ALA A 148 -15.63 -4.20 -17.48
N TYR A 149 -16.14 -5.21 -16.76
CA TYR A 149 -16.29 -5.18 -15.30
C TYR A 149 -15.31 -6.08 -14.55
N ARG A 150 -14.30 -6.63 -15.22
CA ARG A 150 -13.41 -7.61 -14.60
C ARG A 150 -12.34 -6.96 -13.71
N CYS A 151 -12.34 -7.24 -12.42
CA CYS A 151 -11.31 -6.71 -11.53
C CYS A 151 -11.09 -7.59 -10.30
N ALA A 152 -9.92 -7.47 -9.69
CA ALA A 152 -9.67 -8.07 -8.38
C ALA A 152 -8.89 -7.17 -7.45
N GLY A 153 -9.26 -7.23 -6.18
CA GLY A 153 -8.48 -6.72 -5.06
C GLY A 153 -8.37 -7.78 -3.99
N GLY A 154 -7.26 -7.80 -3.26
CA GLY A 154 -7.07 -8.73 -2.16
C GLY A 154 -8.12 -8.57 -1.07
N LEU A 155 -8.46 -7.33 -0.72
CA LEU A 155 -9.52 -7.02 0.23
C LEU A 155 -10.86 -6.74 -0.46
N VAL A 156 -10.87 -5.85 -1.46
CA VAL A 156 -12.11 -5.44 -2.15
C VAL A 156 -11.96 -5.54 -3.67
N GLY A 157 -12.86 -6.25 -4.33
CA GLY A 157 -12.94 -6.23 -5.79
C GLY A 157 -13.29 -4.83 -6.32
N GLU A 158 -14.48 -4.33 -5.98
CA GLU A 158 -14.97 -3.01 -6.37
C GLU A 158 -15.48 -2.20 -5.16
N ASN A 159 -14.96 -0.99 -4.99
CA ASN A 159 -15.25 -0.13 -3.85
C ASN A 159 -16.02 1.14 -4.26
N TYR A 160 -17.24 1.31 -3.77
CA TYR A 160 -18.00 2.56 -3.77
C TYR A 160 -18.05 3.23 -2.39
N GLY A 161 -17.71 2.49 -1.34
CA GLY A 161 -17.72 2.95 0.05
C GLY A 161 -16.35 3.42 0.52
N THR A 162 -16.03 3.13 1.79
CA THR A 162 -14.77 3.53 2.43
C THR A 162 -13.94 2.32 2.85
N VAL A 163 -12.69 2.30 2.43
CA VAL A 163 -11.63 1.42 2.94
C VAL A 163 -10.63 2.29 3.69
N ASP A 164 -10.48 2.13 5.00
CA ASP A 164 -9.70 3.03 5.85
C ASP A 164 -8.82 2.27 6.85
N ASN A 165 -7.53 2.57 6.91
CA ASN A 165 -6.59 1.85 7.77
C ASN A 165 -6.62 0.33 7.57
N CYS A 166 -6.57 -0.09 6.30
CA CYS A 166 -6.58 -1.50 5.91
C CYS A 166 -5.30 -1.86 5.17
N TYR A 167 -4.94 -3.14 5.17
CA TYR A 167 -3.84 -3.61 4.35
C TYR A 167 -4.04 -5.00 3.76
N PHE A 168 -3.32 -5.24 2.67
CA PHE A 168 -3.18 -6.54 2.06
C PHE A 168 -1.71 -6.93 1.94
N ASP A 169 -1.37 -8.12 2.41
CA ASP A 169 -0.06 -8.74 2.25
C ASP A 169 -0.21 -10.13 1.61
N GLY A 170 0.11 -10.24 0.33
CA GLY A 170 -0.13 -11.49 -0.40
C GLY A 170 0.08 -11.40 -1.90
N GLY A 171 -0.48 -12.37 -2.62
CA GLY A 171 -0.41 -12.43 -4.08
C GLY A 171 -1.76 -12.19 -4.73
N VAL A 172 -1.82 -11.31 -5.73
CA VAL A 172 -2.99 -11.14 -6.61
C VAL A 172 -2.56 -11.44 -8.05
N GLY A 173 -3.19 -12.42 -8.70
CA GLY A 173 -2.66 -13.02 -9.91
C GLY A 173 -3.59 -13.06 -11.13
N GLU A 174 -2.93 -13.11 -12.28
CA GLU A 174 -3.32 -13.64 -13.59
C GLU A 174 -3.86 -12.67 -14.66
N LYS A 175 -5.06 -12.05 -14.59
CA LYS A 175 -5.64 -11.39 -15.80
C LYS A 175 -6.59 -10.22 -15.51
N SER A 176 -6.57 -9.15 -16.32
CA SER A 176 -7.43 -7.93 -16.21
C SER A 176 -6.97 -6.89 -15.15
N SER A 177 -7.80 -5.91 -14.80
CA SER A 177 -7.47 -4.85 -13.83
C SER A 177 -7.33 -5.41 -12.41
N ALA A 178 -6.22 -5.13 -11.73
CA ALA A 178 -6.00 -5.61 -10.37
C ALA A 178 -5.25 -4.61 -9.50
N GLY A 179 -5.64 -4.56 -8.22
CA GLY A 179 -4.87 -3.97 -7.15
C GLY A 179 -4.57 -4.99 -6.07
N CYS A 180 -3.48 -4.87 -5.31
CA CYS A 180 -3.30 -5.76 -4.16
C CYS A 180 -4.39 -5.55 -3.11
N LEU A 181 -4.82 -4.31 -2.84
CA LEU A 181 -5.85 -4.03 -1.85
C LEU A 181 -7.24 -3.92 -2.49
N VAL A 182 -7.37 -3.09 -3.54
CA VAL A 182 -8.64 -2.80 -4.20
C VAL A 182 -8.53 -2.96 -5.71
N GLY A 183 -9.45 -3.68 -6.35
CA GLY A 183 -9.47 -3.80 -7.81
C GLY A 183 -9.86 -2.51 -8.50
N ARG A 184 -11.09 -2.04 -8.27
CA ARG A 184 -11.57 -0.72 -8.69
C ARG A 184 -12.04 0.12 -7.51
N ASN A 185 -11.64 1.38 -7.50
CA ASN A 185 -12.06 2.34 -6.49
C ASN A 185 -12.87 3.48 -7.12
N TYR A 186 -14.14 3.60 -6.75
CA TYR A 186 -15.02 4.75 -6.99
C TYR A 186 -15.38 5.49 -5.69
N GLY A 187 -15.12 4.87 -4.53
CA GLY A 187 -15.25 5.47 -3.21
C GLY A 187 -13.92 6.04 -2.69
N ALA A 188 -13.62 5.79 -1.41
CA ALA A 188 -12.40 6.25 -0.76
C ALA A 188 -11.54 5.08 -0.25
N VAL A 189 -10.24 5.13 -0.56
CA VAL A 189 -9.19 4.31 0.06
C VAL A 189 -8.24 5.24 0.79
N LYS A 190 -8.17 5.11 2.11
CA LYS A 190 -7.43 6.04 2.97
C LYS A 190 -6.53 5.30 3.94
N ASN A 191 -5.39 5.90 4.29
CA ASN A 191 -4.51 5.41 5.35
C ASN A 191 -4.15 3.92 5.21
N SER A 192 -4.10 3.41 3.98
CA SER A 192 -4.09 1.98 3.69
C SER A 192 -2.87 1.61 2.88
N PHE A 193 -2.44 0.36 2.98
CA PHE A 193 -1.26 -0.09 2.27
C PHE A 193 -1.35 -1.49 1.70
N SER A 194 -0.41 -1.80 0.83
CA SER A 194 -0.23 -3.14 0.30
C SER A 194 1.23 -3.55 0.22
N SER A 195 1.44 -4.85 0.42
CA SER A 195 2.70 -5.55 0.21
C SER A 195 2.47 -6.87 -0.50
N GLY A 196 3.55 -7.43 -1.05
CA GLY A 196 3.52 -8.69 -1.79
C GLY A 196 3.64 -8.49 -3.29
N GLN A 197 2.84 -9.20 -4.07
CA GLN A 197 2.96 -9.24 -5.53
C GLN A 197 1.60 -9.10 -6.22
N VAL A 198 1.57 -8.31 -7.30
CA VAL A 198 0.45 -8.27 -8.23
C VAL A 198 0.91 -8.55 -9.65
N ARG A 199 0.17 -9.44 -10.33
CA ARG A 199 0.39 -9.79 -11.74
C ARG A 199 -0.91 -9.67 -12.53
N GLY A 200 -0.86 -9.09 -13.73
CA GLY A 200 -2.01 -9.15 -14.63
C GLY A 200 -1.79 -8.53 -16.01
N THR A 201 -2.87 -8.43 -16.78
CA THR A 201 -2.83 -8.04 -18.20
C THR A 201 -3.53 -6.70 -18.49
N GLY A 202 -4.30 -6.15 -17.54
CA GLY A 202 -5.06 -4.90 -17.68
C GLY A 202 -4.39 -3.71 -16.97
N SER A 203 -5.17 -2.98 -16.16
CA SER A 203 -4.67 -1.92 -15.27
C SER A 203 -4.18 -2.51 -13.95
N ILE A 204 -2.88 -2.58 -13.74
CA ILE A 204 -2.29 -3.23 -12.57
C ILE A 204 -1.71 -2.17 -11.64
N GLY A 205 -2.22 -2.09 -10.41
CA GLY A 205 -1.71 -1.20 -9.38
C GLY A 205 -1.18 -1.98 -8.19
N GLY A 206 -0.07 -1.54 -7.61
CA GLY A 206 0.43 -2.17 -6.38
C GLY A 206 -0.57 -2.06 -5.22
N LEU A 207 -1.46 -1.07 -5.18
CA LEU A 207 -2.55 -0.93 -4.21
C LEU A 207 -3.94 -0.98 -4.88
N VAL A 208 -4.15 -0.16 -5.91
CA VAL A 208 -5.45 0.01 -6.60
C VAL A 208 -5.30 -0.21 -8.11
N GLY A 209 -6.10 -1.09 -8.72
CA GLY A 209 -6.08 -1.29 -10.17
C GLY A 209 -6.54 -0.06 -10.95
N ASP A 210 -7.84 0.22 -10.94
CA ASP A 210 -8.43 1.45 -11.50
C ASP A 210 -8.98 2.36 -10.38
N ASN A 211 -8.68 3.66 -10.44
CA ASN A 211 -9.13 4.65 -9.47
C ASN A 211 -9.97 5.76 -10.14
N GLY A 212 -11.27 5.77 -9.90
CA GLY A 212 -12.17 6.89 -10.16
C GLY A 212 -12.55 7.69 -8.91
N GLY A 213 -12.15 7.24 -7.71
CA GLY A 213 -12.44 7.87 -6.43
C GLY A 213 -11.21 8.53 -5.78
N LEU A 214 -11.15 8.49 -4.45
CA LEU A 214 -10.04 9.02 -3.64
C LEU A 214 -9.08 7.92 -3.21
N VAL A 215 -7.79 8.11 -3.43
CA VAL A 215 -6.68 7.39 -2.79
C VAL A 215 -5.85 8.41 -2.03
N SER A 216 -5.84 8.34 -0.70
CA SER A 216 -5.14 9.33 0.13
C SER A 216 -4.40 8.73 1.31
N ASN A 217 -3.19 9.22 1.58
CA ASN A 217 -2.35 8.71 2.68
C ASN A 217 -2.08 7.20 2.55
N CYS A 218 -1.91 6.73 1.32
CA CYS A 218 -1.74 5.32 1.03
C CYS A 218 -0.35 5.01 0.52
N TYR A 219 0.10 3.77 0.70
CA TYR A 219 1.36 3.35 0.11
C TYR A 219 1.38 1.91 -0.38
N SER A 220 2.32 1.60 -1.26
CA SER A 220 2.53 0.26 -1.76
C SER A 220 4.02 -0.06 -1.79
N THR A 221 4.36 -1.23 -1.28
CA THR A 221 5.69 -1.84 -1.44
C THR A 221 5.63 -3.05 -2.38
N SER A 222 4.50 -3.27 -3.05
CA SER A 222 4.25 -4.46 -3.84
C SER A 222 5.12 -4.53 -5.09
N TYR A 223 5.56 -5.73 -5.45
CA TYR A 223 6.14 -6.00 -6.76
C TYR A 223 5.02 -6.04 -7.81
N VAL A 224 5.13 -5.18 -8.83
CA VAL A 224 4.13 -5.04 -9.89
C VAL A 224 4.70 -5.63 -11.18
N GLU A 225 4.02 -6.64 -11.74
CA GLU A 225 4.38 -7.21 -13.05
C GLU A 225 3.16 -7.29 -13.96
N PHE A 226 3.34 -6.90 -15.22
CA PHE A 226 2.23 -6.82 -16.17
C PHE A 226 2.64 -7.18 -17.60
N SER A 227 1.71 -7.75 -18.34
CA SER A 227 1.97 -8.28 -19.69
C SER A 227 2.06 -7.19 -20.76
N THR A 228 2.58 -7.55 -21.93
CA THR A 228 2.50 -6.76 -23.16
C THR A 228 1.05 -6.35 -23.42
N GLY A 229 0.80 -5.05 -23.63
CA GLY A 229 -0.56 -4.48 -23.76
C GLY A 229 -1.15 -3.89 -22.47
N GLY A 230 -0.68 -4.31 -21.30
CA GLY A 230 -1.15 -3.81 -20.01
C GLY A 230 -0.47 -2.52 -19.56
N THR A 231 -0.97 -1.96 -18.46
CA THR A 231 -0.41 -0.79 -17.78
C THR A 231 -0.16 -1.11 -16.31
N GLY A 232 0.98 -0.66 -15.76
CA GLY A 232 1.40 -1.01 -14.41
C GLY A 232 1.86 0.21 -13.61
N GLY A 233 1.25 0.45 -12.46
CA GLY A 233 1.60 1.51 -11.54
C GLY A 233 2.00 0.97 -10.17
N GLY A 234 3.05 1.51 -9.56
CA GLY A 234 3.52 1.04 -8.25
C GLY A 234 2.47 1.19 -7.14
N LEU A 235 1.58 2.19 -7.24
CA LEU A 235 0.44 2.38 -6.35
C LEU A 235 -0.89 2.18 -7.10
N VAL A 236 -1.10 2.90 -8.20
CA VAL A 236 -2.35 2.89 -8.97
C VAL A 236 -2.10 2.53 -10.42
N GLY A 237 -2.81 1.54 -10.97
CA GLY A 237 -2.70 1.21 -12.39
C GLY A 237 -3.18 2.38 -13.27
N ARG A 238 -4.46 2.71 -13.16
CA ARG A 238 -5.09 3.79 -13.94
C ARG A 238 -5.87 4.74 -13.05
N ASN A 239 -5.55 6.03 -13.08
CA ASN A 239 -6.36 7.07 -12.46
C ASN A 239 -7.33 7.65 -13.52
N ILE A 240 -8.63 7.41 -13.36
CA ILE A 240 -9.69 7.65 -14.36
C ILE A 240 -10.60 8.82 -13.94
N GLY A 241 -9.99 9.96 -13.63
CA GLY A 241 -10.68 11.14 -13.09
C GLY A 241 -10.71 11.18 -11.56
N GLY A 242 -10.13 10.18 -10.89
CA GLY A 242 -9.95 10.16 -9.43
C GLY A 242 -8.82 11.07 -8.94
N THR A 243 -8.64 11.07 -7.62
CA THR A 243 -7.57 11.78 -6.92
C THR A 243 -6.63 10.81 -6.23
N VAL A 244 -5.33 10.97 -6.45
CA VAL A 244 -4.25 10.32 -5.69
C VAL A 244 -3.48 11.41 -4.97
N MET A 245 -3.47 11.39 -3.63
CA MET A 245 -2.87 12.47 -2.83
C MET A 245 -2.12 11.96 -1.61
N CYS A 246 -1.03 12.62 -1.22
CA CYS A 246 -0.25 12.30 -0.02
C CYS A 246 0.14 10.81 0.05
N SER A 247 0.48 10.22 -1.09
CA SER A 247 0.63 8.77 -1.24
C SER A 247 1.94 8.42 -1.92
N TYR A 248 2.45 7.20 -1.70
CA TYR A 248 3.75 6.83 -2.23
C TYR A 248 3.90 5.37 -2.63
N SER A 249 4.93 5.09 -3.43
CA SER A 249 5.29 3.72 -3.82
C SER A 249 6.79 3.49 -3.70
N THR A 250 7.15 2.38 -3.08
CA THR A 250 8.54 1.86 -3.07
C THR A 250 8.63 0.56 -3.87
N GLY A 251 7.51 0.03 -4.33
CA GLY A 251 7.42 -1.21 -5.10
C GLY A 251 7.99 -1.05 -6.51
N SER A 252 8.74 -2.06 -6.97
CA SER A 252 9.30 -2.08 -8.33
C SER A 252 8.26 -2.47 -9.38
N VAL A 253 8.31 -1.84 -10.55
CA VAL A 253 7.34 -2.00 -11.63
C VAL A 253 8.01 -2.60 -12.87
N HIS A 254 7.49 -3.73 -13.37
CA HIS A 254 8.12 -4.49 -14.46
C HIS A 254 7.13 -4.84 -15.58
N GLY A 255 7.52 -4.55 -16.82
CA GLY A 255 6.86 -5.09 -18.01
C GLY A 255 6.01 -4.09 -18.80
N GLY A 256 5.02 -4.68 -19.51
CA GLY A 256 4.04 -4.08 -20.42
C GLY A 256 4.38 -2.82 -21.20
N ASN A 257 3.33 -2.03 -21.48
CA ASN A 257 3.38 -0.89 -22.39
C ASN A 257 3.63 0.44 -21.69
N VAL A 258 2.91 0.69 -20.59
CA VAL A 258 3.00 1.93 -19.83
C VAL A 258 3.30 1.59 -18.38
N GLY A 259 4.46 2.05 -17.89
CA GLY A 259 4.91 1.86 -16.52
C GLY A 259 5.04 3.20 -15.77
N GLY A 260 4.49 3.28 -14.57
CA GLY A 260 4.66 4.43 -13.68
C GLY A 260 5.07 4.00 -12.28
N GLY A 261 6.09 4.64 -11.70
CA GLY A 261 6.54 4.28 -10.34
C GLY A 261 5.46 4.47 -9.28
N LEU A 262 4.51 5.40 -9.49
CA LEU A 262 3.31 5.58 -8.69
C LEU A 262 2.04 5.26 -9.49
N VAL A 263 1.83 5.93 -10.63
CA VAL A 263 0.60 5.80 -11.44
C VAL A 263 0.95 5.48 -12.89
N ALA A 264 0.39 4.42 -13.49
CA ALA A 264 0.73 4.12 -14.88
C ALA A 264 0.13 5.15 -15.86
N VAL A 265 -1.18 5.42 -15.73
CA VAL A 265 -1.89 6.40 -16.57
C VAL A 265 -2.71 7.32 -15.69
N ASN A 266 -2.52 8.63 -15.82
CA ASN A 266 -3.23 9.65 -15.08
C ASN A 266 -4.18 10.45 -15.98
N ASN A 267 -5.49 10.37 -15.72
CA ASN A 267 -6.52 11.25 -16.29
C ASN A 267 -7.25 12.06 -15.19
N GLY A 268 -6.68 12.11 -13.97
CA GLY A 268 -7.23 12.81 -12.82
C GLY A 268 -6.18 13.71 -12.17
N SER A 269 -6.12 13.70 -10.84
CA SER A 269 -5.11 14.44 -10.08
C SER A 269 -4.15 13.52 -9.33
N VAL A 270 -2.85 13.79 -9.44
CA VAL A 270 -1.78 13.24 -8.61
C VAL A 270 -1.11 14.42 -7.91
N SER A 271 -1.21 14.50 -6.59
CA SER A 271 -0.67 15.64 -5.84
C SER A 271 0.03 15.22 -4.57
N ARG A 272 1.16 15.86 -4.23
CA ARG A 272 1.89 15.54 -3.00
C ARG A 272 2.20 14.06 -2.90
N CYS A 273 2.77 13.47 -3.95
CA CYS A 273 3.05 12.03 -3.99
C CYS A 273 4.50 11.75 -4.35
N TYR A 274 4.99 10.55 -4.05
CA TYR A 274 6.34 10.17 -4.48
C TYR A 274 6.53 8.70 -4.82
N ALA A 275 7.56 8.42 -5.63
CA ALA A 275 7.96 7.06 -5.98
C ALA A 275 9.47 6.86 -5.88
N THR A 276 9.87 5.76 -5.24
CA THR A 276 11.28 5.36 -5.07
C THR A 276 11.59 3.99 -5.70
N GLY A 277 10.55 3.20 -6.00
CA GLY A 277 10.69 1.92 -6.68
C GLY A 277 11.15 2.09 -8.13
N GLY A 278 12.02 1.20 -8.59
CA GLY A 278 12.49 1.21 -9.98
C GLY A 278 11.40 0.83 -10.98
N VAL A 279 11.45 1.42 -12.18
CA VAL A 279 10.52 1.16 -13.28
C VAL A 279 11.28 0.55 -14.46
N PHE A 280 10.85 -0.63 -14.90
CA PHE A 280 11.46 -1.41 -15.97
C PHE A 280 10.42 -1.70 -17.06
N GLY A 281 10.09 -0.68 -17.84
CA GLY A 281 9.12 -0.76 -18.94
C GLY A 281 9.72 -1.37 -20.20
N LYS A 282 8.88 -1.98 -21.04
CA LYS A 282 9.35 -2.69 -22.25
C LYS A 282 9.05 -2.00 -23.57
N ASN A 283 7.97 -1.21 -23.68
CA ASN A 283 7.50 -0.73 -24.99
C ASN A 283 7.32 0.78 -25.10
N ILE A 284 6.21 1.33 -24.59
CA ILE A 284 5.69 2.63 -25.05
C ILE A 284 6.15 3.78 -24.17
N SER A 285 5.86 3.74 -22.87
CA SER A 285 6.10 4.88 -21.98
C SER A 285 6.49 4.42 -20.58
N SER A 286 7.47 5.10 -19.98
CA SER A 286 7.95 4.79 -18.64
C SER A 286 8.31 6.06 -17.90
N GLY A 287 7.63 6.30 -16.77
CA GLY A 287 7.89 7.46 -15.92
C GLY A 287 8.18 7.05 -14.48
N GLY A 288 9.14 7.71 -13.85
CA GLY A 288 9.49 7.40 -12.45
C GLY A 288 8.36 7.69 -11.47
N LEU A 289 7.44 8.60 -11.78
CA LEU A 289 6.19 8.80 -11.04
C LEU A 289 4.98 8.39 -11.87
N VAL A 290 4.83 8.95 -13.07
CA VAL A 290 3.66 8.73 -13.94
C VAL A 290 4.10 8.26 -15.32
N GLY A 291 3.57 7.14 -15.82
CA GLY A 291 3.87 6.71 -17.19
C GLY A 291 3.31 7.69 -18.23
N LEU A 292 1.98 7.79 -18.30
CA LEU A 292 1.27 8.69 -19.21
C LEU A 292 0.42 9.68 -18.41
N ASN A 293 0.62 10.98 -18.61
CA ASN A 293 -0.13 12.04 -17.94
C ASN A 293 -1.03 12.82 -18.91
N ASN A 294 -2.34 12.67 -18.78
CA ASN A 294 -3.38 13.53 -19.39
C ASN A 294 -4.07 14.44 -18.36
N GLY A 295 -3.75 14.26 -17.07
CA GLY A 295 -4.36 14.97 -15.95
C GLY A 295 -3.43 16.03 -15.36
N SER A 296 -3.45 16.15 -14.04
CA SER A 296 -2.54 17.02 -13.30
C SER A 296 -1.58 16.21 -12.43
N VAL A 297 -0.31 16.63 -12.43
CA VAL A 297 0.73 16.20 -11.49
C VAL A 297 1.26 17.45 -10.80
N SER A 298 1.15 17.52 -9.48
CA SER A 298 1.67 18.64 -8.70
C SER A 298 2.39 18.21 -7.44
N ASP A 299 3.36 19.00 -6.98
CA ASP A 299 4.02 18.82 -5.70
C ASP A 299 4.52 17.37 -5.50
N SER A 300 5.12 16.76 -6.52
CA SER A 300 5.43 15.33 -6.49
C SER A 300 6.83 15.02 -6.98
N TYR A 301 7.37 13.87 -6.58
CA TYR A 301 8.75 13.55 -6.96
C TYR A 301 9.03 12.06 -7.17
N SER A 302 10.08 11.77 -7.94
CA SER A 302 10.57 10.42 -8.16
C SER A 302 12.08 10.32 -7.97
N THR A 303 12.52 9.23 -7.34
CA THR A 303 13.95 8.91 -7.13
C THR A 303 14.32 7.52 -7.60
N GLY A 304 13.33 6.68 -7.94
CA GLY A 304 13.56 5.36 -8.52
C GLY A 304 14.16 5.46 -9.93
N GLY A 305 15.08 4.55 -10.25
CA GLY A 305 15.64 4.45 -11.60
C GLY A 305 14.58 4.01 -12.61
N VAL A 306 14.62 4.59 -13.81
CA VAL A 306 13.68 4.32 -14.91
C VAL A 306 14.44 3.77 -16.10
N SER A 307 14.07 2.56 -16.53
CA SER A 307 14.53 1.94 -17.77
C SER A 307 13.34 1.63 -18.67
N GLY A 308 13.43 2.01 -19.94
CA GLY A 308 12.37 1.80 -20.93
C GLY A 308 12.90 1.78 -22.36
N ASN A 309 12.00 1.68 -23.34
CA ASN A 309 12.35 1.73 -24.76
C ASN A 309 12.10 3.14 -25.34
N SER A 310 10.84 3.55 -25.43
CA SER A 310 10.41 4.89 -25.86
C SER A 310 9.77 5.68 -24.72
N PHE A 311 9.71 7.01 -24.86
CA PHE A 311 9.05 7.96 -23.93
C PHE A 311 9.41 7.69 -22.47
N VAL A 312 10.70 7.82 -22.17
CA VAL A 312 11.28 7.49 -20.86
C VAL A 312 11.61 8.78 -20.14
N GLY A 313 10.87 9.08 -19.08
CA GLY A 313 11.07 10.30 -18.28
C GLY A 313 11.38 9.98 -16.82
N GLY A 314 12.25 10.77 -16.21
CA GLY A 314 12.55 10.60 -14.78
C GLY A 314 11.32 10.79 -13.89
N LEU A 315 10.39 11.70 -14.24
CA LEU A 315 9.11 11.88 -13.56
C LEU A 315 7.94 11.37 -14.40
N VAL A 316 7.79 11.87 -15.63
CA VAL A 316 6.68 11.56 -16.53
C VAL A 316 7.18 11.00 -17.86
N GLY A 317 6.70 9.84 -18.30
CA GLY A 317 7.09 9.28 -19.60
C GLY A 317 6.57 10.10 -20.78
N LEU A 318 5.24 10.15 -20.94
CA LEU A 318 4.52 10.95 -21.94
C LEU A 318 3.62 11.96 -21.22
N ASN A 319 3.70 13.23 -21.57
CA ASN A 319 2.90 14.29 -20.98
C ASN A 319 2.03 15.02 -22.01
N ASP A 320 0.72 15.01 -21.79
CA ASP A 320 -0.27 15.88 -22.46
C ASP A 320 -0.97 16.80 -21.44
N GLY A 321 -0.92 16.44 -20.16
CA GLY A 321 -1.48 17.19 -19.03
C GLY A 321 -0.55 18.25 -18.42
N SER A 322 -0.86 18.69 -17.20
CA SER A 322 -0.03 19.63 -16.46
C SER A 322 0.92 18.93 -15.47
N VAL A 323 2.13 19.47 -15.37
CA VAL A 323 3.14 19.09 -14.37
C VAL A 323 3.65 20.37 -13.71
N SER A 324 3.58 20.43 -12.38
CA SER A 324 4.00 21.62 -11.62
C SER A 324 4.69 21.26 -10.31
N ASN A 325 5.62 22.11 -9.85
CA ASN A 325 6.30 21.96 -8.55
C ASN A 325 6.80 20.55 -8.28
N SER A 326 7.37 19.90 -9.29
CA SER A 326 7.70 18.48 -9.23
C SER A 326 9.12 18.22 -9.67
N TYR A 327 9.72 17.13 -9.20
CA TYR A 327 11.10 16.82 -9.57
C TYR A 327 11.44 15.34 -9.72
N SER A 328 12.48 15.06 -10.48
CA SER A 328 13.09 13.72 -10.59
C SER A 328 14.58 13.75 -10.22
N ALA A 329 15.02 12.70 -9.54
CA ALA A 329 16.43 12.49 -9.18
C ALA A 329 16.90 11.03 -9.39
N GLY A 330 16.10 10.19 -10.03
CA GLY A 330 16.48 8.82 -10.41
C GLY A 330 17.20 8.77 -11.76
N SER A 331 18.04 7.75 -11.96
CA SER A 331 18.70 7.48 -13.25
C SER A 331 17.68 7.17 -14.35
N VAL A 332 17.88 7.69 -15.55
CA VAL A 332 16.97 7.46 -16.70
C VAL A 332 17.73 6.80 -17.83
N THR A 333 17.21 5.71 -18.39
CA THR A 333 17.81 5.00 -19.53
C THR A 333 16.74 4.55 -20.52
N GLY A 334 16.90 4.91 -21.79
CA GLY A 334 16.02 4.47 -22.87
C GLY A 334 16.65 4.64 -24.24
N ASN A 335 15.90 4.31 -25.29
CA ASN A 335 16.38 4.34 -26.68
C ASN A 335 15.89 5.58 -27.46
N SER A 336 14.64 6.02 -27.24
CA SER A 336 14.05 7.16 -27.96
C SER A 336 13.19 8.02 -27.03
N PHE A 337 13.25 9.34 -27.20
CA PHE A 337 12.51 10.31 -26.39
C PHE A 337 12.76 10.10 -24.89
N VAL A 338 14.02 10.30 -24.51
CA VAL A 338 14.49 10.11 -23.13
C VAL A 338 14.75 11.48 -22.53
N GLY A 339 14.15 11.75 -21.37
CA GLY A 339 14.27 13.04 -20.71
C GLY A 339 14.49 12.92 -19.21
N GLY A 340 15.26 13.86 -18.66
CA GLY A 340 15.55 13.89 -17.23
C GLY A 340 14.29 14.02 -16.36
N LEU A 341 13.30 14.81 -16.79
CA LEU A 341 11.99 14.94 -16.14
C LEU A 341 10.86 14.32 -16.97
N VAL A 342 10.72 14.76 -18.22
CA VAL A 342 9.66 14.36 -19.15
C VAL A 342 10.28 13.74 -20.39
N GLY A 343 9.86 12.52 -20.74
CA GLY A 343 10.35 11.82 -21.95
C GLY A 343 9.89 12.51 -23.23
N GLU A 344 8.59 12.73 -23.38
CA GLU A 344 7.96 13.46 -24.49
C GLU A 344 6.79 14.32 -23.97
N ASN A 345 6.63 15.53 -24.53
CA ASN A 345 5.59 16.48 -24.15
C ASN A 345 4.74 16.89 -25.36
N GLU A 346 3.49 16.44 -25.42
CA GLU A 346 2.55 16.61 -26.56
C GLU A 346 1.72 17.91 -26.47
N GLY A 347 2.17 18.89 -25.70
CA GLY A 347 1.50 20.19 -25.54
C GLY A 347 1.06 20.52 -24.11
N GLY A 348 1.32 19.61 -23.17
CA GLY A 348 1.11 19.82 -21.75
C GLY A 348 2.02 20.90 -21.14
N ALA A 349 1.51 21.58 -20.11
CA ALA A 349 2.27 22.62 -19.40
C ALA A 349 3.20 22.00 -18.36
N VAL A 350 4.48 22.35 -18.40
CA VAL A 350 5.47 21.94 -17.40
C VAL A 350 6.07 23.19 -16.76
N THR A 351 5.71 23.48 -15.52
CA THR A 351 6.09 24.72 -14.81
C THR A 351 6.79 24.42 -13.50
N GLU A 352 7.76 25.25 -13.12
CA GLU A 352 8.44 25.15 -11.81
C GLU A 352 8.85 23.72 -11.43
N SER A 353 9.34 22.95 -12.40
CA SER A 353 9.63 21.52 -12.24
C SER A 353 11.03 21.21 -12.74
N PHE A 354 11.74 20.33 -12.02
CA PHE A 354 13.19 20.21 -12.14
C PHE A 354 13.64 18.75 -12.24
N TRP A 355 14.77 18.50 -12.91
CA TRP A 355 15.45 17.21 -12.80
C TRP A 355 16.91 17.40 -12.45
N ASP A 356 17.45 16.42 -11.74
CA ASP A 356 18.87 16.35 -11.47
C ASP A 356 19.63 15.84 -12.71
N THR A 357 20.46 16.69 -13.31
CA THR A 357 21.23 16.37 -14.54
C THR A 357 22.36 15.37 -14.29
N GLU A 358 22.83 15.25 -13.05
CA GLU A 358 23.95 14.39 -12.68
C GLU A 358 23.46 12.99 -12.36
N THR A 359 22.39 12.85 -11.56
CA THR A 359 21.85 11.53 -11.20
C THR A 359 21.00 10.91 -12.30
N SER A 360 20.29 11.72 -13.10
CA SER A 360 19.50 11.21 -14.23
C SER A 360 20.36 10.65 -15.35
N GLY A 361 21.58 11.14 -15.51
CA GLY A 361 22.44 10.87 -16.67
C GLY A 361 21.94 11.50 -17.97
N GLN A 362 20.98 12.42 -17.91
CA GLN A 362 20.35 13.04 -19.09
C GLN A 362 20.75 14.51 -19.23
N ALA A 363 21.16 14.89 -20.45
CA ALA A 363 21.51 16.26 -20.79
C ALA A 363 20.29 17.14 -21.13
N ALA A 364 19.12 16.53 -21.40
CA ALA A 364 17.93 17.23 -21.85
C ALA A 364 16.65 16.57 -21.30
N SER A 365 15.51 17.24 -21.51
CA SER A 365 14.17 16.80 -21.16
C SER A 365 13.17 17.51 -22.07
N ALA A 366 12.02 16.89 -22.38
CA ALA A 366 10.97 17.52 -23.17
C ALA A 366 10.23 18.65 -22.42
N GLY A 367 10.43 18.75 -21.10
CA GLY A 367 9.91 19.84 -20.27
C GLY A 367 10.60 19.90 -18.91
N GLY A 368 10.43 21.05 -18.23
CA GLY A 368 11.07 21.40 -16.95
C GLY A 368 12.41 22.11 -17.11
N THR A 369 13.17 22.26 -16.03
CA THR A 369 14.54 22.81 -16.03
C THR A 369 15.54 21.86 -15.36
N GLY A 370 16.64 21.55 -16.04
CA GLY A 370 17.73 20.74 -15.48
C GLY A 370 18.54 21.52 -14.45
N LYS A 371 18.92 20.83 -13.37
CA LYS A 371 19.71 21.36 -12.25
C LYS A 371 20.76 20.34 -11.84
N THR A 372 21.92 20.81 -11.41
CA THR A 372 22.92 19.94 -10.76
C THR A 372 22.40 19.41 -9.42
N THR A 373 23.01 18.36 -8.87
CA THR A 373 22.67 17.85 -7.54
C THR A 373 22.82 18.95 -6.48
N ALA A 374 23.89 19.75 -6.57
CA ALA A 374 24.12 20.86 -5.65
C ALA A 374 23.01 21.93 -5.73
N GLU A 375 22.55 22.28 -6.93
CA GLU A 375 21.43 23.19 -7.10
C GLU A 375 20.11 22.56 -6.59
N MET A 376 19.86 21.29 -6.88
CA MET A 376 18.68 20.57 -6.41
C MET A 376 18.61 20.44 -4.89
N GLN A 377 19.74 20.59 -4.19
CA GLN A 377 19.82 20.58 -2.72
C GLN A 377 19.81 22.00 -2.13
N ALA A 378 19.92 23.04 -2.95
CA ALA A 378 19.94 24.43 -2.50
C ALA A 378 18.53 25.03 -2.47
N ILE A 379 18.12 25.59 -1.33
CA ILE A 379 16.80 26.23 -1.17
C ILE A 379 16.56 27.36 -2.18
N THR A 380 17.64 28.03 -2.62
CA THR A 380 17.57 29.11 -3.62
C THR A 380 17.06 28.66 -4.98
N THR A 381 17.10 27.38 -5.28
CA THR A 381 16.58 26.80 -6.54
C THR A 381 15.06 26.77 -6.56
N PHE A 382 14.42 26.72 -5.39
CA PHE A 382 12.97 26.52 -5.24
C PHE A 382 12.33 27.83 -4.75
N PRO A 383 11.60 28.57 -5.61
CA PRO A 383 10.98 29.82 -5.20
C PRO A 383 9.95 29.59 -4.08
N GLY A 384 10.17 30.21 -2.92
CA GLY A 384 9.38 29.96 -1.69
C GLY A 384 7.86 30.07 -1.84
N THR A 385 7.35 30.99 -2.67
CA THR A 385 5.91 31.18 -2.88
C THR A 385 5.29 30.22 -3.90
N ALA A 386 6.06 29.76 -4.89
CA ALA A 386 5.58 28.84 -5.93
C ALA A 386 5.54 27.40 -5.40
N TRP A 387 6.59 27.01 -4.68
CA TRP A 387 6.70 25.68 -4.09
C TRP A 387 6.05 25.57 -2.71
N ASN A 388 5.81 26.68 -1.98
CA ASN A 388 5.46 26.62 -0.56
C ASN A 388 6.47 25.73 0.21
N ILE A 389 7.73 26.15 0.17
CA ILE A 389 8.89 25.45 0.71
C ILE A 389 9.59 26.30 1.76
N THR A 390 10.09 25.65 2.81
CA THR A 390 10.89 26.30 3.85
C THR A 390 12.14 25.49 4.21
N PRO A 391 13.29 26.14 4.48
CA PRO A 391 14.46 25.44 5.00
C PRO A 391 14.24 25.03 6.45
N VAL A 392 14.66 23.81 6.79
CA VAL A 392 14.56 23.25 8.13
C VAL A 392 15.86 22.62 8.60
N THR A 393 15.96 22.38 9.90
CA THR A 393 17.03 21.55 10.46
C THR A 393 16.63 20.07 10.43
N PRO A 394 17.60 19.14 10.38
CA PRO A 394 17.32 17.73 10.58
C PRO A 394 16.50 17.54 11.88
N ASN A 395 15.35 16.86 11.79
CA ASN A 395 14.39 16.58 12.87
C ASN A 395 13.40 17.70 13.26
N HIS A 396 13.33 18.82 12.54
CA HIS A 396 12.33 19.86 12.80
C HIS A 396 11.57 20.27 11.52
N PRO A 397 10.73 19.40 10.94
CA PRO A 397 9.90 19.77 9.79
C PRO A 397 8.89 20.87 10.15
N ASP A 398 8.58 21.72 9.18
CA ASP A 398 7.46 22.65 9.24
C ASP A 398 6.26 22.05 8.49
N TYR A 399 5.17 21.80 9.22
CA TYR A 399 3.94 21.24 8.65
C TYR A 399 3.00 22.28 8.04
N SER A 400 3.31 23.57 8.15
CA SER A 400 2.56 24.65 7.50
C SER A 400 2.93 24.80 6.01
N CYS A 401 4.11 24.32 5.62
CA CYS A 401 4.57 24.26 4.23
C CYS A 401 4.22 22.94 3.56
N ILE A 402 4.17 22.90 2.22
CA ILE A 402 4.02 21.64 1.46
C ILE A 402 5.36 20.89 1.42
N TRP A 403 6.45 21.64 1.28
CA TRP A 403 7.80 21.10 1.17
C TRP A 403 8.68 21.63 2.29
N ASN A 404 9.61 20.77 2.70
CA ASN A 404 10.72 21.09 3.57
C ASN A 404 12.03 20.74 2.84
N ILE A 405 13.13 21.37 3.23
CA ILE A 405 14.47 21.04 2.73
C ILE A 405 15.51 21.30 3.82
N VAL A 406 16.47 20.39 3.97
CA VAL A 406 17.70 20.70 4.71
C VAL A 406 18.67 21.29 3.70
N ASP A 407 18.82 22.61 3.74
CA ASP A 407 19.56 23.37 2.73
C ASP A 407 20.97 22.81 2.53
N THR A 408 21.34 22.61 1.26
CA THR A 408 22.59 22.00 0.77
C THR A 408 22.85 20.55 1.19
N ALA A 409 21.90 19.88 1.84
CA ALA A 409 22.08 18.51 2.36
C ALA A 409 21.05 17.51 1.83
N THR A 410 19.83 17.94 1.49
CA THR A 410 18.77 17.07 0.97
C THR A 410 18.10 17.68 -0.24
N TYR A 411 17.49 16.84 -1.08
CA TYR A 411 16.43 17.29 -1.99
C TYR A 411 15.23 17.80 -1.18
N PRO A 412 14.31 18.59 -1.78
CA PRO A 412 13.03 18.90 -1.15
C PRO A 412 12.24 17.62 -0.82
N PHE A 413 11.69 17.55 0.38
CA PHE A 413 10.83 16.44 0.79
C PHE A 413 9.50 16.97 1.29
N LEU A 414 8.44 16.19 1.06
CA LEU A 414 7.08 16.59 1.40
C LEU A 414 6.89 16.65 2.91
N SER A 415 6.22 17.66 3.44
CA SER A 415 6.07 17.85 4.89
C SER A 415 5.34 16.70 5.58
N TRP A 416 4.36 16.10 4.89
CA TRP A 416 3.64 14.95 5.40
C TRP A 416 4.51 13.68 5.46
N PHE A 417 5.66 13.64 4.80
CA PHE A 417 6.63 12.53 4.88
C PHE A 417 7.18 12.35 6.32
N LEU A 418 7.34 13.44 7.06
CA LEU A 418 7.80 13.43 8.46
C LEU A 418 6.67 13.66 9.47
N GLY A 419 5.43 13.84 8.99
CA GLY A 419 4.28 14.11 9.83
C GLY A 419 3.70 12.84 10.36
N CYS A 420 3.91 12.55 11.64
CA CYS A 420 3.02 11.66 12.38
C CYS A 420 1.70 12.41 12.57
N HIS A 421 0.81 12.33 11.59
CA HIS A 421 -0.58 12.77 11.75
C HIS A 421 -1.31 11.73 12.59
N GLU A 422 -2.22 12.19 13.46
CA GLU A 422 -2.96 11.39 14.45
C GLU A 422 -3.17 9.95 14.00
N GLY A 423 -2.38 9.07 14.62
CA GLY A 423 -2.26 7.67 14.24
C GLY A 423 -0.85 7.28 13.85
N HIS A 424 -0.18 7.96 12.92
CA HIS A 424 0.79 7.27 12.06
C HIS A 424 1.90 8.16 11.43
N THR A 425 3.17 8.04 11.87
CA THR A 425 4.38 7.73 11.04
C THR A 425 5.68 7.52 11.87
N SER A 426 6.51 6.58 11.39
CA SER A 426 7.96 6.78 11.15
C SER A 426 8.27 6.12 9.79
N PRO A 427 9.17 6.68 8.95
CA PRO A 427 9.40 6.18 7.59
C PRO A 427 10.07 4.79 7.57
N THR A 428 9.86 4.08 6.47
CA THR A 428 10.67 2.92 6.09
C THR A 428 12.13 3.36 5.94
N GLN A 429 13.05 2.82 6.73
CA GLN A 429 14.48 3.10 6.63
C GLN A 429 15.18 1.97 5.87
N THR A 430 15.82 2.32 4.76
CA THR A 430 16.62 1.41 3.96
C THR A 430 18.10 1.72 4.14
N THR A 431 18.90 0.73 4.50
CA THR A 431 20.36 0.82 4.57
C THR A 431 20.97 -0.23 3.65
N THR A 432 22.01 0.15 2.90
CA THR A 432 22.71 -0.76 1.97
C THR A 432 24.18 -0.81 2.38
N GLU A 433 24.71 -1.99 2.65
CA GLU A 433 26.15 -2.19 2.89
C GLU A 433 26.79 -3.10 1.85
N THR A 434 28.01 -2.75 1.45
CA THR A 434 28.92 -3.58 0.67
C THR A 434 29.72 -4.50 1.59
N THR A 435 29.48 -5.80 1.47
CA THR A 435 30.33 -6.82 2.08
C THR A 435 31.36 -7.33 1.06
N PRO A 436 32.47 -7.95 1.50
CA PRO A 436 33.41 -8.62 0.60
C PRO A 436 32.80 -9.70 -0.29
N LEU A 437 31.55 -10.13 0.00
CA LEU A 437 30.85 -11.20 -0.68
C LEU A 437 29.64 -10.70 -1.50
N GLY A 438 29.26 -9.42 -1.45
CA GLY A 438 28.08 -8.88 -2.14
C GLY A 438 27.45 -7.65 -1.44
N TYR A 439 26.28 -7.20 -1.87
CA TYR A 439 25.53 -6.11 -1.23
C TYR A 439 24.42 -6.69 -0.34
N LEU A 440 24.30 -6.18 0.88
CA LEU A 440 23.19 -6.44 1.81
C LEU A 440 22.34 -5.17 1.86
N GLN A 441 21.10 -5.24 1.40
CA GLN A 441 20.12 -4.15 1.56
C GLN A 441 19.13 -4.55 2.64
N LEU A 442 19.10 -3.76 3.71
CA LEU A 442 18.18 -3.89 4.82
C LEU A 442 17.13 -2.79 4.78
N THR A 443 15.87 -3.18 4.62
CA THR A 443 14.74 -2.26 4.69
C THR A 443 13.93 -2.57 5.93
N VAL A 444 13.81 -1.62 6.86
CA VAL A 444 12.95 -1.67 8.04
C VAL A 444 11.74 -0.80 7.78
N SER A 445 10.57 -1.41 7.62
CA SER A 445 9.30 -0.69 7.55
C SER A 445 8.52 -0.92 8.85
N PRO A 446 8.31 0.11 9.69
CA PRO A 446 7.43 -0.02 10.85
C PRO A 446 5.97 -0.06 10.35
N ALA A 447 5.31 -1.21 10.46
CA ALA A 447 3.86 -1.27 10.49
C ALA A 447 3.38 -0.89 11.90
N GLN A 448 2.35 -0.05 11.91
CA GLN A 448 2.16 0.94 12.95
C GLN A 448 1.31 0.46 14.12
N VAL A 449 1.21 1.34 15.12
CA VAL A 449 0.34 1.23 16.28
C VAL A 449 -0.28 2.59 16.58
N CYS A 450 -1.60 2.64 16.72
CA CYS A 450 -2.30 3.68 17.46
C CYS A 450 -2.63 3.11 18.85
N VAL A 451 -2.28 3.80 19.94
CA VAL A 451 -2.71 3.40 21.28
C VAL A 451 -3.11 4.63 22.09
N ALA A 452 -4.17 4.50 22.89
CA ALA A 452 -4.46 5.45 23.95
C ALA A 452 -3.40 5.36 25.06
N ALA A 453 -3.19 6.44 25.81
CA ALA A 453 -2.28 6.45 26.96
C ALA A 453 -2.60 5.29 27.93
N GLY A 454 -1.61 4.43 28.19
CA GLY A 454 -1.72 3.28 29.11
C GLY A 454 -2.05 1.90 28.51
N GLU A 455 -2.06 1.71 27.18
CA GLU A 455 -2.32 0.41 26.54
C GLU A 455 -1.10 -0.16 25.76
N GLN A 456 -1.16 -1.45 25.37
CA GLN A 456 -0.07 -2.18 24.71
C GLN A 456 0.22 -1.70 23.27
N ILE A 457 1.49 -1.47 22.93
CA ILE A 457 1.96 -1.15 21.58
C ILE A 457 2.49 -2.42 20.88
N LYS A 458 2.12 -2.68 19.61
CA LYS A 458 2.62 -3.82 18.79
C LYS A 458 3.45 -3.36 17.57
N ILE A 459 4.76 -3.23 17.73
CA ILE A 459 5.65 -2.73 16.65
C ILE A 459 5.95 -3.81 15.59
N ARG A 460 5.27 -3.80 14.44
CA ARG A 460 5.58 -4.73 13.34
C ARG A 460 6.74 -4.18 12.50
N CYS A 461 7.79 -4.96 12.27
CA CYS A 461 8.96 -4.53 11.50
C CYS A 461 9.23 -5.46 10.32
N TYR A 462 8.98 -5.02 9.10
CA TYR A 462 9.38 -5.78 7.93
C TYR A 462 10.89 -5.66 7.74
N ILE A 463 11.59 -6.79 7.60
CA ILE A 463 13.04 -6.83 7.34
C ILE A 463 13.26 -7.51 5.99
N TYR A 464 13.67 -6.74 4.99
CA TYR A 464 14.03 -7.28 3.67
C TYR A 464 15.55 -7.47 3.58
N CYS A 465 15.99 -8.57 2.98
CA CYS A 465 17.41 -8.88 2.82
C CYS A 465 17.70 -9.34 1.38
N LEU A 466 18.14 -8.43 0.54
CA LEU A 466 18.62 -8.77 -0.81
C LEU A 466 20.08 -9.25 -0.71
N ILE A 467 20.37 -10.48 -1.14
CA ILE A 467 21.74 -11.01 -1.28
C ILE A 467 21.91 -11.46 -2.73
N ASN A 468 22.94 -10.95 -3.41
CA ASN A 468 23.20 -11.26 -4.81
C ASN A 468 24.26 -12.38 -5.01
N THR A 469 24.55 -13.16 -3.97
CA THR A 469 25.58 -14.22 -3.93
C THR A 469 25.28 -15.34 -2.92
N ILE A 470 26.03 -16.46 -3.02
CA ILE A 470 25.88 -17.75 -2.30
C ILE A 470 26.29 -17.63 -0.82
N VAL A 471 25.61 -16.78 -0.05
CA VAL A 471 25.86 -16.64 1.40
C VAL A 471 24.55 -16.86 2.15
N ASP A 472 24.46 -17.98 2.88
CA ASP A 472 23.31 -18.31 3.72
C ASP A 472 23.37 -17.50 5.02
N ILE A 473 22.51 -16.49 5.16
CA ILE A 473 22.23 -15.91 6.49
C ILE A 473 21.44 -16.95 7.26
N ASN A 474 21.97 -17.39 8.40
CA ASN A 474 21.33 -18.44 9.21
C ASN A 474 20.39 -17.85 10.25
N SER A 475 20.73 -16.69 10.84
CA SER A 475 19.87 -16.04 11.82
C SER A 475 20.01 -14.53 11.89
N VAL A 476 18.89 -13.86 12.17
CA VAL A 476 18.81 -12.44 12.54
C VAL A 476 18.46 -12.34 14.01
N ASP A 477 19.15 -11.47 14.74
CA ASP A 477 18.80 -11.14 16.12
C ASP A 477 18.32 -9.70 16.19
N VAL A 478 17.04 -9.52 16.52
CA VAL A 478 16.42 -8.20 16.65
C VAL A 478 16.21 -7.91 18.13
N VAL A 479 16.74 -6.78 18.58
CA VAL A 479 16.68 -6.33 19.97
C VAL A 479 15.97 -4.97 20.00
N LEU A 480 14.91 -4.86 20.77
CA LEU A 480 14.23 -3.60 21.05
C LEU A 480 14.67 -3.08 22.42
N PHE A 481 15.06 -1.82 22.45
CA PHE A 481 15.47 -1.08 23.63
C PHE A 481 14.48 0.06 23.93
N ASP A 482 14.32 0.37 25.20
CA ASP A 482 13.70 1.61 25.66
C ASP A 482 14.68 2.81 25.58
N SER A 483 14.21 3.99 25.96
CA SER A 483 15.00 5.22 26.00
C SER A 483 16.13 5.22 27.04
N HIS A 484 16.17 4.22 27.92
CA HIS A 484 17.17 4.01 28.96
C HIS A 484 18.14 2.87 28.64
N ASP A 485 18.17 2.39 27.38
CA ASP A 485 18.96 1.26 26.90
C ASP A 485 18.64 -0.09 27.58
N ALA A 486 17.48 -0.23 28.22
CA ALA A 486 17.00 -1.51 28.72
C ALA A 486 16.33 -2.32 27.59
N ILE A 487 16.65 -3.61 27.53
CA ILE A 487 16.11 -4.53 26.52
C ILE A 487 14.67 -4.84 26.87
N LEU A 488 13.73 -4.37 26.03
CA LEU A 488 12.31 -4.67 26.13
C LEU A 488 11.98 -6.03 25.53
N ARG A 489 12.63 -6.38 24.41
CA ARG A 489 12.45 -7.65 23.74
C ARG A 489 13.68 -7.99 22.92
N GLN A 490 14.05 -9.26 22.94
CA GLN A 490 15.05 -9.81 22.03
C GLN A 490 14.46 -11.05 21.36
N ARG A 491 14.65 -11.16 20.05
CA ARG A 491 14.24 -12.33 19.28
C ARG A 491 15.30 -12.68 18.25
N ARG A 492 15.97 -13.82 18.48
CA ARG A 492 16.78 -14.49 17.46
C ARG A 492 15.87 -15.36 16.59
N MET A 493 16.02 -15.25 15.28
CA MET A 493 15.16 -15.90 14.29
C MET A 493 16.02 -16.56 13.22
N THR A 494 15.69 -17.79 12.83
CA THR A 494 16.35 -18.52 11.74
C THR A 494 15.79 -18.05 10.40
N MET A 495 16.65 -17.74 9.42
CA MET A 495 16.20 -17.34 8.08
C MET A 495 16.11 -18.57 7.17
N ASN A 496 14.94 -18.78 6.56
CA ASN A 496 14.70 -19.89 5.62
C ASN A 496 14.57 -19.42 4.16
N SER A 497 14.57 -18.11 3.90
CA SER A 497 14.44 -17.49 2.57
C SER A 497 15.05 -16.07 2.59
N PRO A 498 15.60 -15.58 1.45
CA PRO A 498 16.03 -14.18 1.30
C PRO A 498 14.85 -13.18 1.36
N TRP A 499 13.62 -13.67 1.17
CA TRP A 499 12.39 -12.87 1.26
C TRP A 499 11.57 -13.38 2.45
N SER A 500 11.60 -12.68 3.58
CA SER A 500 10.82 -13.06 4.75
C SER A 500 10.40 -11.83 5.53
N ALA A 501 9.08 -11.66 5.71
CA ALA A 501 8.52 -10.65 6.59
C ALA A 501 8.53 -11.18 8.03
N TYR A 502 8.84 -10.31 8.99
CA TYR A 502 8.91 -10.69 10.40
C TYR A 502 8.14 -9.71 11.27
N THR A 503 7.65 -10.17 12.41
CA THR A 503 6.95 -9.34 13.40
C THR A 503 7.63 -9.55 14.74
N ILE A 504 8.03 -8.45 15.38
CA ILE A 504 8.37 -8.43 16.80
C ILE A 504 7.18 -7.85 17.56
N CYS A 505 6.83 -8.43 18.69
CA CYS A 505 5.83 -7.85 19.58
C CYS A 505 6.54 -7.57 20.89
N ALA A 506 6.47 -6.34 21.37
CA ALA A 506 7.04 -5.94 22.64
C ALA A 506 6.05 -5.03 23.35
N ILE A 507 5.85 -5.23 24.64
CA ILE A 507 5.08 -4.28 25.47
C ILE A 507 6.02 -3.12 25.75
N VAL A 508 5.62 -1.93 25.37
CA VAL A 508 6.42 -0.71 25.56
C VAL A 508 5.61 0.28 26.42
N GLY A 509 6.30 1.11 27.21
CA GLY A 509 5.67 2.08 28.12
C GLY A 509 5.34 3.43 27.47
N ASP A 510 5.08 4.46 28.29
CA ASP A 510 4.76 5.82 27.85
C ASP A 510 6.01 6.64 27.45
N GLU A 511 6.98 6.00 26.78
CA GLU A 511 8.21 6.68 26.36
C GLU A 511 8.08 7.28 24.96
N ALA A 512 8.64 8.48 24.78
CA ALA A 512 8.65 9.20 23.50
C ALA A 512 9.53 8.53 22.42
N TYR A 513 10.39 7.58 22.82
CA TYR A 513 11.43 7.02 21.96
C TYR A 513 11.84 5.60 22.35
N TYR A 514 12.00 4.75 21.35
CA TYR A 514 12.57 3.41 21.43
C TYR A 514 13.69 3.25 20.41
N ARG A 515 14.62 2.34 20.66
CA ARG A 515 15.70 2.01 19.71
C ARG A 515 15.61 0.54 19.32
N MET A 516 15.58 0.24 18.03
CA MET A 516 15.71 -1.14 17.57
C MET A 516 17.11 -1.39 17.05
N LYS A 517 17.76 -2.45 17.51
CA LYS A 517 19.03 -2.93 16.99
C LYS A 517 18.80 -4.24 16.25
N VAL A 518 19.31 -4.33 15.03
CA VAL A 518 19.32 -5.58 14.26
C VAL A 518 20.76 -6.05 14.09
N ASN A 519 21.03 -7.29 14.52
CA ASN A 519 22.32 -7.94 14.37
C ASN A 519 22.17 -9.16 13.44
N PHE A 520 23.15 -9.38 12.55
CA PHE A 520 23.15 -10.51 11.63
C PHE A 520 24.29 -11.47 11.94
N ALA A 521 24.00 -12.77 11.82
CA ALA A 521 25.01 -13.82 11.86
C ALA A 521 25.08 -14.50 10.49
N ILE A 522 26.25 -14.40 9.85
CA ILE A 522 26.56 -15.05 8.58
C ILE A 522 27.40 -16.30 8.86
N ARG A 523 27.14 -17.42 8.16
CA ARG A 523 27.97 -18.63 8.29
C ARG A 523 29.09 -18.62 7.26
N GLY A 524 30.30 -18.27 7.69
CA GLY A 524 31.55 -18.51 6.96
C GLY A 524 32.48 -19.42 7.77
N ASP A 525 33.06 -20.46 7.16
CA ASP A 525 34.13 -21.30 7.72
C ASP A 525 33.90 -21.91 9.12
N GLY A 526 32.65 -22.21 9.46
CA GLY A 526 32.32 -22.93 10.69
C GLY A 526 32.46 -22.13 11.99
N LYS A 527 32.58 -20.79 11.91
CA LYS A 527 32.52 -19.89 13.07
C LYS A 527 31.36 -18.90 12.92
N TYR A 528 30.69 -18.59 14.03
CA TYR A 528 29.73 -17.51 14.10
C TYR A 528 30.50 -16.19 14.26
N SER A 529 30.38 -15.29 13.29
CA SER A 529 30.84 -13.90 13.41
C SER A 529 29.65 -12.95 13.30
N GLU A 530 29.51 -12.04 14.26
CA GLU A 530 28.56 -10.92 14.17
C GLU A 530 29.00 -10.00 13.03
N TYR A 531 28.14 -9.82 12.03
CA TYR A 531 28.36 -8.88 10.94
C TYR A 531 27.39 -7.71 11.09
N GLY A 532 27.90 -6.61 11.66
CA GLY A 532 27.20 -5.32 11.74
C GLY A 532 26.07 -5.25 12.76
N ALA A 533 25.86 -4.03 13.25
CA ALA A 533 24.78 -3.68 14.17
C ALA A 533 24.13 -2.39 13.71
N TYR A 534 22.86 -2.44 13.32
CA TYR A 534 22.13 -1.28 12.82
C TYR A 534 21.12 -0.83 13.85
N SER A 535 21.17 0.45 14.21
CA SER A 535 20.26 1.04 15.20
C SER A 535 19.27 1.95 14.50
N PHE A 536 17.98 1.68 14.70
CA PHE A 536 16.88 2.44 14.13
C PHE A 536 16.17 3.21 15.25
N PRO A 537 16.04 4.54 15.13
CA PRO A 537 15.17 5.30 16.02
C PRO A 537 13.71 4.95 15.74
N ILE A 538 12.95 4.61 16.78
CA ILE A 538 11.49 4.45 16.73
C ILE A 538 10.89 5.55 17.59
N VAL A 539 10.25 6.52 16.96
CA VAL A 539 9.55 7.59 17.69
C VAL A 539 8.14 7.10 17.99
N VAL A 540 7.78 7.05 19.27
CA VAL A 540 6.43 6.74 19.73
C VAL A 540 5.84 8.04 20.23
N LYS A 541 4.72 8.47 19.63
CA LYS A 541 3.99 9.65 20.09
C LYS A 541 2.94 9.18 21.09
N THR A 542 3.17 9.47 22.37
CA THR A 542 2.16 9.36 23.44
C THR A 542 1.08 10.40 23.30
#